data_AF-A0A971IE49-F1
#
_entry.id   AF-A0A971IE49-F1
#
_cell.length_a   1.000
_cell.length_b   1.000
_cell.length_c   1.000
_cell.angle_alpha   90.00
_cell.angle_beta   90.00
_cell.angle_gamma   90.00
#
_symmetry.space_group_name_H-M   'P 1'
#
loop_
_entity.id
_entity.type
_entity.pdbx_description
1 polymer ?
#
loop_
_entity_poly.entity_id
_entity_poly.type
_entity_poly.pdbx_seq_one_letter_code
_entity_poly.pdbx_strand_id
1 'polypeptide(L)'
;IGAYWIGHRGIFLLVERSDRRLLWLNLLLLFFIVLLPFTTSLVGEHGDQRIAVAVYALSVAGAGFAAVGLAVYALGGRRLSSSAVDEREVRLAVWRNLVTALVFVASLALLPLGTTVVELSWLSVIVAWWLVRRRHAGIRAT
;
A
#
# COMPACT_ATOMS: atom_id res chain seq x y z
N ILE A 1 1.12 -3.79 -8.99
CA ILE A 1 2.32 -4.63 -8.71
C ILE A 1 3.63 -3.85 -8.89
N GLY A 2 3.91 -3.26 -10.05
CA GLY A 2 5.16 -2.50 -10.30
C GLY A 2 5.48 -1.39 -9.28
N ALA A 3 4.48 -0.61 -8.84
CA ALA A 3 4.69 0.43 -7.83
C ALA A 3 5.11 -0.10 -6.45
N TYR A 4 4.59 -1.26 -6.04
CA TYR A 4 5.00 -1.93 -4.80
C TYR A 4 6.42 -2.47 -4.91
N TRP A 5 6.79 -3.03 -6.06
CA TRP A 5 8.14 -3.55 -6.31
C TRP A 5 9.20 -2.44 -6.33
N ILE A 6 8.92 -1.31 -6.99
CA ILE A 6 9.83 -0.14 -7.00
C ILE A 6 10.02 0.40 -5.58
N GLY A 7 8.93 0.53 -4.80
CA GLY A 7 9.01 1.00 -3.41
C GLY A 7 9.78 0.03 -2.51
N HIS A 8 9.56 -1.27 -2.66
CA HIS A 8 10.29 -2.32 -1.94
C HIS A 8 11.79 -2.27 -2.24
N ARG A 9 12.18 -2.23 -3.52
CA ARG A 9 13.58 -2.18 -3.91
C ARG A 9 14.27 -0.90 -3.41
N GLY A 10 13.57 0.23 -3.41
CA GLY A 10 14.06 1.48 -2.82
C GLY A 10 14.37 1.34 -1.33
N ILE A 11 13.50 0.70 -0.55
CA ILE A 11 13.73 0.46 0.88
C ILE A 11 14.92 -0.50 1.11
N PHE A 12 15.00 -1.59 0.36
CA PHE A 12 16.06 -2.59 0.54
C PHE A 12 17.45 -2.11 0.12
N LEU A 13 17.56 -1.14 -0.79
CA LEU A 13 18.84 -0.49 -1.11
C LEU A 13 19.39 0.35 0.04
N LEU A 14 18.54 0.71 1.01
CA LEU A 14 18.89 1.55 2.13
C LEU A 14 19.17 0.75 3.41
N VAL A 15 18.84 -0.55 3.42
CA VAL A 15 18.99 -1.43 4.58
C VAL A 15 20.42 -1.97 4.67
N GLU A 16 21.21 -1.48 5.62
CA GLU A 16 22.59 -1.93 5.87
C GLU A 16 22.67 -3.21 6.73
N ARG A 17 21.64 -3.48 7.54
CA ARG A 17 21.52 -4.70 8.35
C ARG A 17 20.12 -5.27 8.25
N SER A 18 20.01 -6.57 7.99
CA SER A 18 18.74 -7.28 8.00
C SER A 18 18.57 -8.04 9.32
N ASP A 19 17.43 -7.88 9.97
CA ASP A 19 17.06 -8.64 11.16
C ASP A 19 15.86 -9.57 10.88
N ARG A 20 15.60 -10.49 11.79
CA ARG A 20 14.53 -11.49 11.65
C ARG A 20 13.14 -10.84 11.49
N ARG A 21 12.90 -9.69 12.13
CA ARG A 21 11.59 -9.00 12.08
C ARG A 21 11.36 -8.37 10.72
N LEU A 22 12.37 -7.73 10.14
CA LEU A 22 12.32 -7.18 8.79
C LEU A 22 12.01 -8.27 7.76
N LEU A 23 12.63 -9.45 7.89
CA LEU A 23 12.36 -10.58 7.02
C LEU A 23 10.90 -11.04 7.09
N TRP A 24 10.32 -11.13 8.29
CA TRP A 24 8.91 -11.48 8.45
C TRP A 24 7.95 -10.45 7.84
N LEU A 25 8.21 -9.15 8.05
CA LEU A 25 7.43 -8.08 7.42
C LEU A 25 7.54 -8.13 5.88
N ASN A 26 8.72 -8.45 5.36
CA ASN A 26 8.94 -8.65 3.94
C ASN A 26 8.15 -9.85 3.40
N LEU A 27 8.18 -10.99 4.08
CA LEU A 27 7.40 -12.16 3.69
C LEU A 27 5.89 -11.88 3.71
N LEU A 28 5.41 -11.14 4.72
CA LEU A 28 4.01 -10.71 4.78
C LEU A 28 3.62 -9.82 3.60
N LEU A 29 4.48 -8.86 3.23
CA LEU A 29 4.27 -8.04 2.04
C LEU A 29 4.25 -8.89 0.76
N LEU A 30 5.22 -9.80 0.60
CA LEU A 30 5.32 -10.66 -0.57
C LEU A 30 4.12 -11.60 -0.70
N PHE A 31 3.61 -12.13 0.41
CA PHE A 31 2.38 -12.91 0.45
C PHE A 31 1.22 -12.16 -0.23
N PHE A 32 0.96 -10.92 0.17
CA PHE A 32 -0.11 -10.14 -0.46
C PHE A 32 0.21 -9.79 -1.91
N ILE A 33 1.46 -9.43 -2.25
CA ILE A 33 1.84 -9.10 -3.64
C ILE A 33 1.58 -10.29 -4.58
N VAL A 34 1.92 -11.50 -4.18
CA VAL A 34 1.71 -12.72 -4.97
C VAL A 34 0.23 -13.11 -5.03
N LEU A 35 -0.57 -12.70 -4.05
CA LEU A 35 -2.02 -12.90 -4.03
C LEU A 35 -2.76 -11.95 -4.99
N LEU A 36 -2.19 -10.77 -5.29
CA LEU A 36 -2.86 -9.76 -6.12
C LEU A 36 -3.32 -10.28 -7.50
N PRO A 37 -2.51 -10.98 -8.32
CA PRO A 37 -2.95 -11.51 -9.61
C PRO A 37 -4.18 -12.41 -9.51
N PHE A 38 -4.18 -13.34 -8.55
CA PHE A 38 -5.30 -14.23 -8.29
C PHE A 38 -6.56 -13.43 -7.94
N THR A 39 -6.46 -12.51 -6.97
CA THR A 39 -7.63 -11.73 -6.54
C THR A 39 -8.12 -10.74 -7.59
N THR A 40 -7.24 -10.30 -8.50
CA THR A 40 -7.58 -9.44 -9.63
C THR A 40 -8.38 -10.23 -10.68
N SER A 41 -7.97 -11.47 -10.98
CA SER A 41 -8.78 -12.38 -11.83
C SER A 41 -10.10 -12.74 -11.14
N LEU A 42 -10.08 -13.01 -9.84
CA LEU A 42 -11.28 -13.33 -9.07
C LEU A 42 -12.34 -12.22 -9.15
N VAL A 43 -11.96 -10.95 -8.95
CA VAL A 43 -12.90 -9.83 -9.09
C VAL A 43 -13.26 -9.54 -10.55
N GLY A 44 -12.36 -9.83 -11.50
CA GLY A 44 -12.65 -9.71 -12.93
C GLY A 44 -13.70 -10.70 -13.43
N GLU A 45 -13.69 -11.93 -12.89
CA GLU A 45 -14.63 -13.00 -13.26
C GLU A 45 -15.90 -13.01 -12.40
N HIS A 46 -15.81 -12.57 -11.15
CA HIS A 46 -16.90 -12.69 -10.15
C HIS A 46 -17.18 -11.35 -9.44
N GLY A 47 -16.99 -10.21 -10.11
CA GLY A 47 -17.18 -8.87 -9.52
C GLY A 47 -18.62 -8.58 -9.06
N ASP A 48 -19.60 -9.34 -9.51
CA ASP A 48 -20.97 -9.33 -9.01
C ASP A 48 -21.10 -10.00 -7.62
N GLN A 49 -20.13 -10.83 -7.23
CA GLN A 49 -20.11 -11.53 -5.95
C GLN A 49 -19.39 -10.72 -4.87
N ARG A 50 -20.10 -10.46 -3.76
CA ARG A 50 -19.56 -9.71 -2.61
C ARG A 50 -18.28 -10.31 -2.04
N ILE A 51 -18.15 -11.64 -2.06
CA ILE A 51 -16.97 -12.34 -1.56
C ILE A 51 -15.72 -12.04 -2.41
N ALA A 52 -15.85 -12.01 -3.74
CA ALA A 52 -14.75 -11.74 -4.65
C ALA A 52 -14.22 -10.31 -4.48
N VAL A 53 -15.12 -9.34 -4.43
CA VAL A 53 -14.81 -7.92 -4.17
C VAL A 53 -14.16 -7.75 -2.80
N ALA A 54 -14.70 -8.39 -1.76
CA ALA A 54 -14.13 -8.31 -0.41
C ALA A 54 -12.72 -8.90 -0.33
N VAL A 55 -12.49 -10.07 -0.94
CA VAL A 55 -11.18 -10.72 -0.99
C VAL A 55 -10.15 -9.85 -1.71
N TYR A 56 -10.52 -9.25 -2.84
CA TYR A 56 -9.65 -8.32 -3.55
C TYR A 56 -9.32 -7.07 -2.72
N ALA A 57 -10.34 -6.42 -2.16
CA ALA A 57 -10.13 -5.21 -1.36
C ALA A 57 -9.27 -5.47 -0.11
N LEU A 58 -9.49 -6.58 0.58
CA LEU A 58 -8.66 -7.01 1.71
C LEU A 58 -7.22 -7.34 1.29
N SER A 59 -7.02 -7.92 0.12
CA SER A 59 -5.68 -8.25 -0.39
C SER A 59 -4.88 -6.99 -0.72
N VAL A 60 -5.51 -6.01 -1.36
CA VAL A 60 -4.89 -4.70 -1.63
C VAL A 60 -4.62 -3.94 -0.34
N ALA A 61 -5.56 -3.94 0.61
CA ALA A 61 -5.38 -3.32 1.92
C ALA A 61 -4.25 -3.98 2.72
N GLY A 62 -4.20 -5.31 2.73
CA GLY A 62 -3.14 -6.08 3.37
C GLY A 62 -1.76 -5.75 2.79
N ALA A 63 -1.64 -5.68 1.47
CA ALA A 63 -0.40 -5.24 0.81
C ALA A 63 0.02 -3.83 1.25
N GLY A 64 -0.93 -2.89 1.32
CA GLY A 64 -0.66 -1.52 1.75
C GLY A 64 -0.21 -1.43 3.21
N PHE A 65 -0.89 -2.11 4.13
CA PHE A 65 -0.50 -2.14 5.55
C PHE A 65 0.85 -2.84 5.76
N ALA A 66 1.10 -3.96 5.09
CA ALA A 66 2.38 -4.65 5.15
C ALA A 66 3.53 -3.76 4.64
N ALA A 67 3.31 -3.02 3.55
CA ALA A 67 4.29 -2.08 3.01
C ALA A 67 4.56 -0.91 3.97
N VAL A 68 3.52 -0.37 4.63
CA VAL A 68 3.67 0.67 5.66
C VAL A 68 4.45 0.12 6.86
N GLY A 69 4.09 -1.06 7.36
CA GLY A 69 4.79 -1.71 8.48
C GLY A 69 6.27 -1.95 8.17
N LEU A 70 6.58 -2.44 6.97
CA LEU A 70 7.95 -2.63 6.51
C LEU A 70 8.73 -1.31 6.46
N ALA A 71 8.14 -0.25 5.88
CA ALA A 71 8.78 1.05 5.77
C ALA A 71 9.01 1.71 7.14
N VAL A 72 8.01 1.70 8.02
CA VAL A 72 8.10 2.25 9.38
C VAL A 72 9.13 1.47 10.21
N TYR A 73 9.19 0.15 10.07
CA TYR A 73 10.17 -0.67 10.79
C TYR A 73 11.60 -0.45 10.30
N ALA A 74 11.81 -0.47 8.98
CA ALA A 74 13.14 -0.34 8.40
C ALA A 74 13.74 1.06 8.61
N LEU A 75 12.89 2.09 8.60
CA LEU A 75 13.32 3.50 8.57
C LEU A 75 13.06 4.22 9.90
N GLY A 76 12.26 3.63 10.79
CA GLY A 76 12.00 4.16 12.13
C GLY A 76 13.28 4.26 12.96
N GLY A 77 13.69 5.49 13.28
CA GLY A 77 14.86 5.77 14.10
C GLY A 77 16.21 5.49 13.42
N ARG A 78 16.29 5.51 12.08
CA ARG A 78 17.50 5.21 11.27
C ARG A 78 18.12 3.84 11.60
N ARG A 79 17.34 2.91 12.15
CA ARG A 79 17.84 1.63 12.69
C ARG A 79 18.64 0.83 11.68
N LEU A 80 18.26 0.91 10.41
CA LEU A 80 18.85 0.14 9.33
C LEU A 80 19.26 1.02 8.13
N SER A 81 19.11 2.35 8.20
CA SER A 81 19.27 3.26 7.05
C SER A 81 20.56 4.07 7.11
N SER A 82 21.28 4.13 5.98
CA SER A 82 22.38 5.07 5.78
C SER A 82 21.86 6.51 5.87
N SER A 83 22.74 7.47 6.19
CA SER A 83 22.38 8.88 6.41
C SER A 83 21.88 9.63 5.16
N ALA A 84 21.77 8.98 4.00
CA ALA A 84 21.49 9.58 2.69
C ALA A 84 20.03 9.44 2.20
N VAL A 85 19.10 8.97 3.04
CA VAL A 85 17.70 8.76 2.65
C VAL A 85 16.94 10.08 2.62
N ASP A 86 16.27 10.39 1.51
CA ASP A 86 15.28 11.47 1.48
C ASP A 86 14.03 11.04 2.28
N GLU A 87 13.95 11.49 3.53
CA GLU A 87 12.81 11.25 4.44
C GLU A 87 11.47 11.65 3.81
N ARG A 88 11.47 12.58 2.85
CA ARG A 88 10.27 13.02 2.14
C ARG A 88 9.74 11.95 1.21
N GLU A 89 10.60 11.29 0.44
CA GLU A 89 10.21 10.21 -0.47
C GLU A 89 9.64 9.01 0.30
N VAL A 90 10.28 8.69 1.43
CA VAL A 90 9.81 7.67 2.37
C VAL A 90 8.43 8.02 2.90
N ARG A 91 8.26 9.23 3.43
CA ARG A 91 6.97 9.69 3.98
C ARG A 91 5.87 9.68 2.92
N LEU A 92 6.19 10.08 1.70
CA LEU A 92 5.28 10.01 0.55
C LEU A 92 4.86 8.56 0.24
N ALA A 93 5.81 7.63 0.23
CA ALA A 93 5.52 6.22 -0.01
C ALA A 93 4.65 5.62 1.10
N VAL A 94 4.94 5.93 2.37
CA VAL A 94 4.14 5.51 3.53
C VAL A 94 2.72 6.05 3.42
N TRP A 95 2.53 7.35 3.21
CA TRP A 95 1.19 7.94 3.10
C TRP A 95 0.42 7.42 1.90
N ARG A 96 1.08 7.23 0.75
CA ARG A 96 0.45 6.65 -0.43
C ARG A 96 -0.08 5.24 -0.16
N ASN A 97 0.73 4.38 0.45
CA ASN A 97 0.34 3.00 0.75
C ASN A 97 -0.75 2.96 1.84
N LEU A 98 -0.63 3.80 2.88
CA LEU A 98 -1.61 3.89 3.96
C LEU A 98 -2.98 4.36 3.45
N VAL A 99 -3.02 5.45 2.67
CA VAL A 99 -4.25 5.97 2.10
C VAL A 99 -4.89 4.96 1.15
N THR A 100 -4.10 4.27 0.34
CA THR A 100 -4.61 3.17 -0.51
C THR A 100 -5.26 2.09 0.36
N ALA A 101 -4.57 1.60 1.40
CA ALA A 101 -5.12 0.57 2.27
C ALA A 101 -6.42 1.00 2.95
N LEU A 102 -6.46 2.24 3.47
CA LEU A 102 -7.63 2.79 4.13
C LEU A 102 -8.82 2.93 3.18
N VAL A 103 -8.61 3.40 1.94
CA VAL A 103 -9.68 3.49 0.93
C VAL A 103 -10.25 2.11 0.64
N PHE A 104 -9.41 1.10 0.43
CA PHE A 104 -9.88 -0.25 0.14
C PHE A 104 -10.64 -0.88 1.32
N VAL A 105 -10.17 -0.76 2.56
CA VAL A 105 -10.92 -1.25 3.73
C VAL A 105 -12.22 -0.47 3.92
N ALA A 106 -12.19 0.87 3.83
CA ALA A 106 -13.38 1.69 3.99
C ALA A 106 -14.43 1.39 2.91
N SER A 107 -14.00 1.03 1.69
CA SER A 107 -14.91 0.66 0.61
C SER A 107 -15.79 -0.55 0.96
N LEU A 108 -15.35 -1.44 1.85
CA LEU A 108 -16.14 -2.59 2.29
C LEU A 108 -17.43 -2.19 3.02
N ALA A 109 -17.47 -1.01 3.64
CA ALA A 109 -18.70 -0.49 4.26
C ALA A 109 -19.81 -0.22 3.21
N LEU A 110 -19.44 -0.11 1.93
CA LEU A 110 -20.38 0.10 0.81
C LEU A 110 -20.92 -1.22 0.24
N LEU A 111 -20.46 -2.39 0.70
CA LEU A 111 -20.95 -3.70 0.23
C LEU A 111 -22.49 -3.87 0.26
N PRO A 112 -23.23 -3.34 1.26
CA PRO A 112 -24.69 -3.41 1.27
C PRO A 112 -25.35 -2.66 0.09
N LEU A 113 -24.66 -1.65 -0.47
CA LEU A 113 -25.14 -0.82 -1.58
C LEU A 113 -24.89 -1.48 -2.96
N GLY A 114 -24.19 -2.62 -2.99
CA GLY A 114 -23.85 -3.34 -4.22
C GLY A 114 -22.36 -3.33 -4.53
N THR A 115 -21.88 -4.35 -5.24
CA THR A 115 -20.46 -4.52 -5.58
C THR A 115 -19.94 -3.43 -6.51
N THR A 116 -20.75 -3.01 -7.49
CA THR A 116 -20.41 -1.92 -8.40
C THR A 116 -20.10 -0.61 -7.67
N VAL A 117 -20.82 -0.30 -6.59
CA VAL A 117 -20.57 0.90 -5.78
C VAL A 117 -19.20 0.83 -5.10
N VAL A 118 -18.83 -0.36 -4.60
CA VAL A 118 -17.52 -0.62 -4.00
C VAL A 118 -16.42 -0.46 -5.04
N GLU A 119 -16.55 -1.07 -6.22
CA GLU A 119 -15.55 -1.00 -7.30
C GLU A 119 -15.36 0.43 -7.80
N LEU A 120 -16.45 1.17 -8.02
CA LEU A 120 -16.39 2.58 -8.42
C LEU A 120 -15.70 3.45 -7.36
N SER A 121 -15.89 3.13 -6.08
CA SER A 121 -15.24 3.86 -4.99
C SER A 121 -13.71 3.76 -5.05
N TRP A 122 -13.13 2.73 -5.66
CA TRP A 122 -11.68 2.59 -5.80
C TRP A 122 -11.06 3.65 -6.71
N LEU A 123 -11.84 4.28 -7.60
CA LEU A 123 -11.39 5.44 -8.38
C LEU A 123 -10.99 6.62 -7.49
N SER A 124 -11.55 6.70 -6.27
CA SER A 124 -11.16 7.71 -5.29
C SER A 124 -9.68 7.63 -4.90
N VAL A 125 -9.01 6.48 -5.09
CA VAL A 125 -7.56 6.34 -4.88
C VAL A 125 -6.77 7.32 -5.74
N ILE A 126 -7.21 7.60 -6.97
CA ILE A 126 -6.54 8.54 -7.88
C ILE A 126 -6.57 9.95 -7.27
N VAL A 127 -7.74 10.37 -6.79
CA VAL A 127 -7.95 11.67 -6.13
C VAL A 127 -7.15 11.71 -4.83
N ALA A 128 -7.19 10.64 -4.04
CA ALA A 128 -6.47 10.54 -2.77
C ALA A 128 -4.95 10.63 -2.98
N TRP A 129 -4.40 9.97 -4.00
CA TRP A 129 -2.98 10.09 -4.38
C TRP A 129 -2.62 11.49 -4.86
N TRP A 130 -3.50 12.16 -5.59
CA TRP A 130 -3.31 13.55 -5.97
C TRP A 130 -3.25 14.46 -4.74
N LEU A 131 -4.17 14.28 -3.79
CA LEU A 131 -4.19 15.03 -2.52
C LEU A 131 -2.93 14.80 -1.68
N VAL A 132 -2.50 13.55 -1.53
CA VAL A 132 -1.25 13.19 -0.82
C VAL A 132 -0.05 13.88 -1.47
N ARG A 133 0.07 13.81 -2.80
CA ARG A 133 1.14 14.49 -3.55
C ARG A 133 1.09 16.01 -3.35
N ARG A 134 -0.09 16.63 -3.45
CA ARG A 134 -0.26 18.09 -3.28
C ARG A 134 0.11 18.55 -1.88
N ARG A 135 -0.34 17.85 -0.83
CA ARG A 135 -0.04 18.20 0.57
C ARG A 135 1.45 18.18 0.87
N HIS A 136 2.19 17.23 0.29
CA HIS A 136 3.64 17.16 0.48
C HIS A 136 4.46 17.96 -0.54
N ALA A 137 3.84 18.47 -1.61
CA ALA A 137 4.44 19.42 -2.55
C ALA A 137 4.47 20.86 -2.00
N GLY A 138 3.47 21.26 -1.21
CA GLY A 138 3.31 22.62 -0.68
C GLY A 138 4.33 23.08 0.39
N ILE A 139 5.18 22.20 0.92
CA ILE A 139 6.20 22.53 1.94
C ILE A 139 7.49 23.12 1.28
N ARG A 140 7.36 23.72 0.09
CA ARG A 140 8.48 24.36 -0.66
C ARG A 140 8.35 25.89 -0.79
N ALA A 141 7.34 26.51 -0.17
CA ALA A 141 7.00 27.90 -0.42
C ALA A 141 7.10 28.85 0.79
N THR A 142 7.91 28.50 1.80
CA THR A 142 8.23 29.38 2.94
C THR A 142 9.70 29.29 3.27
#